data_AF-A0A7W0VUQ3-F1
#
_entry.id   AF-A0A7W0VUQ3-F1
#
_cell.length_a   1.000
_cell.length_b   1.000
_cell.length_c   1.000
_cell.angle_alpha   90.00
_cell.angle_beta   90.00
_cell.angle_gamma   90.00
#
_symmetry.space_group_name_H-M   'P 1'
#
loop_
_entity.id
_entity.type
_entity.pdbx_description
1 polymer ?
#
loop_
_entity_poly.entity_id
_entity_poly.type
_entity_poly.pdbx_seq_one_letter_code
_entity_poly.pdbx_strand_id
1 'polypeptide(L)'
;VLVVALTQLAWIAPDADRGIHMIFRVVLVILALSRSHAKWSIDAWVWARWKRPYPAMIAAWPRYLILLQLLWIYFSGGLNKSGAEWGPGGGFMALANALTDPHLARFDPAWIGAVLPLTQLATAATLVFELSAPLYLVWLYCAETADRPGSWRRWINRLRLRWLWVGTGVLFHAGLVIALPIGIFPWGMLALYPVLLRPAELTR
;
A
#
# COMPACT_ATOMS: atom_id res chain seq x y z
N VAL A 1 -10.11 21.28 5.05
CA VAL A 1 -9.51 21.99 3.89
C VAL A 1 -9.05 21.01 2.81
N LEU A 2 -8.11 20.09 3.08
CA LEU A 2 -7.58 19.17 2.05
C LEU A 2 -8.64 18.29 1.37
N VAL A 3 -9.53 17.65 2.12
CA VAL A 3 -10.61 16.81 1.54
C VAL A 3 -11.51 17.64 0.61
N VAL A 4 -11.89 18.84 1.04
CA VAL A 4 -12.73 19.77 0.26
C VAL A 4 -12.01 20.23 -1.01
N ALA A 5 -10.73 20.56 -0.92
CA ALA A 5 -9.90 20.92 -2.07
C ALA A 5 -9.78 19.75 -3.07
N LEU A 6 -9.56 18.52 -2.59
CA LEU A 6 -9.52 17.33 -3.44
C LEU A 6 -10.89 17.03 -4.07
N THR A 7 -12.01 17.26 -3.38
CA THR A 7 -13.35 17.09 -3.98
C THR A 7 -13.64 18.16 -5.02
N GLN A 8 -13.22 19.41 -4.79
CA GLN A 8 -13.39 20.49 -5.76
C GLN A 8 -12.53 20.24 -7.01
N LEU A 9 -11.29 19.76 -6.84
CA LEU A 9 -10.44 19.41 -7.97
C LEU A 9 -11.09 18.33 -8.85
N ALA A 10 -11.67 17.29 -8.25
CA ALA A 10 -12.39 16.24 -8.99
C ALA A 10 -13.63 16.77 -9.72
N TRP A 11 -14.28 17.81 -9.19
CA TRP A 11 -15.42 18.46 -9.83
C TRP A 11 -15.00 19.35 -11.01
N ILE A 12 -13.89 20.09 -10.86
CA ILE A 12 -13.42 21.07 -11.86
C ILE A 12 -12.64 20.38 -12.98
N ALA A 13 -11.88 19.33 -12.66
CA ALA A 13 -11.06 18.57 -13.59
C ALA A 13 -11.18 17.07 -13.30
N PRO A 14 -12.29 16.41 -13.72
CA PRO A 14 -12.53 14.99 -13.45
C PRO A 14 -11.41 14.09 -13.95
N ASP A 15 -10.84 14.40 -15.12
CA ASP A 15 -9.74 13.62 -15.71
C ASP A 15 -8.42 13.74 -14.94
N ALA A 16 -8.29 14.75 -14.07
CA ALA A 16 -7.16 14.91 -13.15
C ALA A 16 -7.37 14.16 -11.82
N ASP A 17 -8.57 13.62 -11.56
CA ASP A 17 -8.87 12.85 -10.36
C ASP A 17 -8.29 11.44 -10.46
N ARG A 18 -7.06 11.30 -9.97
CA ARG A 18 -6.36 10.01 -9.92
C ARG A 18 -6.93 9.17 -8.79
N GLY A 19 -6.87 7.84 -8.94
CA GLY A 19 -7.30 6.90 -7.89
C GLY A 19 -6.68 7.18 -6.51
N ILE A 20 -5.44 7.70 -6.45
CA ILE A 20 -4.80 8.09 -5.18
C ILE A 20 -5.51 9.25 -4.47
N HIS A 21 -6.09 10.21 -5.21
CA HIS A 21 -6.83 11.32 -4.63
C HIS A 21 -8.12 10.82 -3.97
N MET A 22 -8.81 9.85 -4.60
CA MET A 22 -9.97 9.17 -3.99
C MET A 22 -9.58 8.50 -2.67
N ILE A 23 -8.47 7.76 -2.66
CA ILE A 23 -7.96 7.08 -1.47
C ILE A 23 -7.65 8.09 -0.35
N PHE A 24 -7.00 9.20 -0.65
CA PHE A 24 -6.74 10.23 0.35
C PHE A 24 -8.02 10.80 0.96
N ARG A 25 -9.05 11.06 0.14
CA ARG A 25 -10.34 11.53 0.66
C ARG A 25 -10.95 10.50 1.62
N VAL A 26 -10.98 9.22 1.24
CA VAL A 26 -11.52 8.13 2.08
C VAL A 26 -10.73 8.01 3.39
N VAL A 27 -9.40 7.93 3.32
CA VAL A 27 -8.52 7.76 4.49
C VAL A 27 -8.64 8.96 5.43
N LEU A 28 -8.63 10.20 4.92
CA LEU A 28 -8.76 11.39 5.75
C LEU A 28 -10.10 11.45 6.48
N VAL A 29 -11.20 11.02 5.85
CA VAL A 29 -12.51 10.92 6.51
C VAL A 29 -12.48 9.87 7.62
N ILE A 30 -11.92 8.70 7.37
CA ILE A 30 -11.77 7.66 8.39
C ILE A 30 -10.91 8.17 9.57
N LEU A 31 -9.80 8.85 9.28
CA LEU A 31 -8.91 9.40 10.29
C LEU A 31 -9.60 10.50 11.12
N ALA A 32 -10.39 11.37 10.49
CA ALA A 32 -11.17 12.39 11.19
C ALA A 32 -12.20 11.77 12.16
N LEU A 33 -12.84 10.66 11.78
CA LEU A 33 -13.89 9.99 12.56
C LEU A 33 -13.37 8.97 13.60
N SER A 34 -12.07 8.69 13.60
CA SER A 34 -11.48 7.57 14.37
C SER A 34 -10.80 7.96 15.68
N ARG A 35 -10.80 9.25 16.03
CA ARG A 35 -9.95 9.78 17.11
C ARG A 35 -8.46 9.50 16.90
N SER A 36 -8.00 9.44 15.64
CA SER A 36 -6.58 9.29 15.31
C SER A 36 -5.68 10.39 15.92
N HIS A 37 -6.26 11.53 16.28
CA HIS A 37 -5.62 12.63 17.00
C HIS A 37 -5.42 12.36 18.51
N ALA A 38 -5.87 11.23 19.07
CA ALA A 38 -5.78 10.95 20.51
C ALA A 38 -4.34 10.83 21.05
N LYS A 39 -3.34 10.68 20.16
CA LYS A 39 -1.92 10.58 20.51
C LYS A 39 -1.09 11.32 19.47
N TRP A 40 -0.04 12.02 19.92
CA TRP A 40 0.90 12.76 19.08
C TRP A 40 0.27 13.84 18.18
N SER A 41 -0.81 14.46 18.65
CA SER A 41 -1.41 15.64 18.03
C SER A 41 -1.31 16.86 18.95
N ILE A 42 -1.52 18.05 18.38
CA ILE A 42 -1.66 19.28 19.16
C ILE A 42 -2.85 19.17 20.12
N ASP A 43 -3.97 18.58 19.68
CA ASP A 43 -5.15 18.36 20.51
C ASP A 43 -4.81 17.50 21.73
N ALA A 44 -4.16 16.35 21.53
CA ALA A 44 -3.76 15.48 22.63
C ALA A 44 -2.85 16.19 23.64
N TRP A 45 -1.95 17.06 23.15
CA TRP A 45 -1.08 17.87 24.01
C TRP A 45 -1.85 18.92 24.82
N VAL A 46 -2.80 19.65 24.20
CA VAL A 46 -3.66 20.61 24.90
C VAL A 46 -4.53 19.93 25.96
N TRP A 47 -5.19 18.83 25.58
CA TRP A 47 -6.06 18.06 26.47
C TRP A 47 -5.30 17.45 27.65
N ALA A 48 -4.07 16.98 27.43
CA ALA A 48 -3.18 16.52 28.49
C ALA A 48 -2.84 17.65 29.48
N ARG A 49 -2.54 18.87 28.99
CA ARG A 49 -2.30 20.04 29.84
C ARG A 49 -3.52 20.43 30.67
N TRP A 50 -4.73 20.17 30.17
CA TRP A 50 -5.98 20.37 30.91
C TRP A 50 -6.38 19.18 31.80
N LYS A 51 -5.47 18.22 32.04
CA LYS A 51 -5.70 17.02 32.87
C LYS A 51 -6.89 16.17 32.38
N ARG A 52 -7.15 16.19 31.07
CA ARG A 52 -8.20 15.39 30.41
C ARG A 52 -7.58 14.54 29.29
N PRO A 53 -6.65 13.63 29.61
CA PRO A 53 -5.99 12.84 28.57
C PRO A 53 -7.01 11.96 27.83
N TYR A 54 -6.76 11.73 26.55
CA TYR A 54 -7.52 10.73 25.79
C TYR A 54 -7.32 9.33 26.38
N PRO A 55 -8.29 8.40 26.16
CA PRO A 55 -8.15 7.01 26.56
C PRO A 55 -6.89 6.36 25.98
N ALA A 56 -6.26 5.47 26.75
CA ALA A 56 -5.04 4.75 26.33
C ALA A 56 -5.27 3.85 25.11
N MET A 57 -6.50 3.37 24.91
CA MET A 57 -6.91 2.56 23.78
C MET A 57 -8.02 3.26 23.00
N ILE A 58 -7.90 3.21 21.67
CA ILE A 58 -8.93 3.66 20.73
C ILE A 58 -9.49 2.47 19.96
N ALA A 59 -10.65 2.65 19.33
CA ALA A 59 -11.27 1.60 18.55
C ALA A 59 -10.39 1.18 17.36
N ALA A 60 -10.31 -0.12 17.09
CA ALA A 60 -9.45 -0.68 16.04
C ALA A 60 -10.07 -0.68 14.64
N TRP A 61 -11.39 -0.43 14.52
CA TRP A 61 -12.12 -0.38 13.24
C TRP A 61 -11.46 0.49 12.16
N PRO A 62 -10.86 1.67 12.45
CA PRO A 62 -10.28 2.53 11.42
C PRO A 62 -9.09 1.86 10.73
N ARG A 63 -8.22 1.23 11.52
CA ARG A 63 -7.08 0.46 11.01
C ARG A 63 -7.57 -0.67 10.12
N TYR A 64 -8.55 -1.45 10.57
CA TYR A 64 -9.05 -2.59 9.79
C TYR A 64 -9.73 -2.14 8.50
N LEU A 65 -10.47 -1.03 8.51
CA LEU A 65 -11.11 -0.50 7.31
C LEU A 65 -10.08 -0.01 6.29
N ILE A 66 -9.05 0.73 6.72
CA ILE A 66 -7.95 1.16 5.83
C ILE A 66 -7.15 -0.05 5.34
N LEU A 67 -6.91 -1.06 6.18
CA LEU A 67 -6.25 -2.29 5.79
C LEU A 67 -7.03 -3.02 4.70
N LEU A 68 -8.34 -3.20 4.87
CA LEU A 68 -9.18 -3.84 3.85
C LEU A 68 -9.20 -3.04 2.55
N GLN A 69 -9.28 -1.71 2.64
CA GLN A 69 -9.19 -0.83 1.48
C GLN A 69 -7.86 -1.00 0.74
N LEU A 70 -6.74 -1.06 1.48
CA LEU A 70 -5.41 -1.24 0.90
C LEU A 70 -5.26 -2.59 0.20
N LEU A 71 -5.71 -3.68 0.84
CA LEU A 71 -5.68 -5.01 0.22
C LEU A 71 -6.60 -5.06 -1.00
N TRP A 72 -7.76 -4.41 -0.96
CA TRP A 72 -8.65 -4.31 -2.10
C TRP A 72 -8.04 -3.56 -3.28
N ILE A 73 -7.34 -2.45 -3.04
CA ILE A 73 -6.64 -1.70 -4.10
C ILE A 73 -5.66 -2.61 -4.82
N TYR A 74 -4.82 -3.35 -4.08
CA TYR A 74 -3.86 -4.26 -4.70
C TYR A 74 -4.54 -5.40 -5.44
N PHE A 75 -5.51 -6.06 -4.79
CA PHE A 75 -6.19 -7.20 -5.39
C PHE A 75 -6.96 -6.81 -6.66
N SER A 76 -7.76 -5.75 -6.59
CA SER A 76 -8.46 -5.22 -7.76
C SER A 76 -7.47 -4.71 -8.82
N GLY A 77 -6.36 -4.08 -8.42
CA GLY A 77 -5.30 -3.66 -9.33
C GLY A 77 -4.68 -4.84 -10.10
N GLY A 78 -4.50 -5.98 -9.45
CA GLY A 78 -4.03 -7.21 -10.09
C GLY A 78 -5.08 -7.81 -11.03
N LEU A 79 -6.35 -7.85 -10.63
CA LEU A 79 -7.45 -8.35 -11.46
C LEU A 79 -7.69 -7.50 -12.72
N ASN A 80 -7.46 -6.19 -12.63
CA ASN A 80 -7.66 -5.26 -13.75
C ASN A 80 -6.44 -5.16 -14.69
N LYS A 81 -5.34 -5.88 -14.42
CA LYS A 81 -4.19 -6.00 -15.33
C LYS A 81 -4.46 -7.07 -16.38
N SER A 82 -5.32 -6.74 -17.33
CA SER A 82 -5.76 -7.64 -18.40
C SER A 82 -4.86 -7.62 -19.65
N GLY A 83 -3.92 -6.67 -19.74
CA GLY A 83 -2.98 -6.57 -20.86
C GLY A 83 -2.08 -7.80 -21.00
N ALA A 84 -1.81 -8.23 -22.24
CA ALA A 84 -1.03 -9.43 -22.52
C ALA A 84 0.39 -9.35 -21.91
N GLU A 85 0.96 -8.14 -21.85
CA GLU A 85 2.27 -7.83 -21.29
C GLU A 85 2.41 -8.14 -19.79
N TRP A 86 1.31 -8.29 -19.08
CA TRP A 86 1.33 -8.72 -17.68
C TRP A 86 1.46 -10.23 -17.54
N GLY A 87 1.02 -10.99 -18.54
CA GLY A 87 0.96 -12.45 -18.50
C GLY A 87 2.12 -13.14 -19.22
N PRO A 88 2.18 -14.49 -19.12
CA PRO A 88 3.17 -15.28 -19.84
C PRO A 88 3.03 -15.17 -21.37
N GLY A 89 1.81 -14.96 -21.88
CA GLY A 89 1.54 -14.80 -23.32
C GLY A 89 2.18 -13.53 -23.93
N GLY A 90 2.39 -12.48 -23.14
CA GLY A 90 3.14 -11.29 -23.53
C GLY A 90 4.52 -11.19 -22.87
N GLY A 91 5.04 -12.29 -22.34
CA GLY A 91 6.41 -12.38 -21.82
C GLY A 91 6.69 -11.53 -20.58
N PHE A 92 5.69 -11.18 -19.78
CA PHE A 92 5.86 -10.33 -18.58
C PHE A 92 6.56 -8.98 -18.88
N MET A 93 6.26 -8.37 -20.03
CA MET A 93 6.92 -7.15 -20.51
C MET A 93 6.41 -5.84 -19.87
N ALA A 94 5.39 -5.88 -19.01
CA ALA A 94 4.71 -4.65 -18.55
C ALA A 94 5.64 -3.60 -17.91
N LEU A 95 6.59 -4.01 -17.06
CA LEU A 95 7.53 -3.07 -16.44
C LEU A 95 8.62 -2.61 -17.40
N ALA A 96 9.08 -3.50 -18.30
CA ALA A 96 10.00 -3.11 -19.36
C ALA A 96 9.38 -2.01 -20.23
N ASN A 97 8.12 -2.22 -20.66
CA ASN A 97 7.36 -1.26 -21.44
C ASN A 97 7.25 0.09 -20.71
N ALA A 98 6.88 0.08 -19.42
CA ALA A 98 6.76 1.30 -18.62
C ALA A 98 8.10 2.04 -18.46
N LEU A 99 9.22 1.32 -18.35
CA LEU A 99 10.56 1.91 -18.25
C LEU A 99 11.12 2.39 -19.59
N THR A 100 10.51 2.00 -20.71
CA THR A 100 10.87 2.45 -22.06
C THR A 100 9.92 3.51 -22.63
N ASP A 101 8.77 3.74 -21.99
CA ASP A 101 7.79 4.73 -22.43
C ASP A 101 8.33 6.15 -22.19
N PRO A 102 8.51 7.00 -23.22
CA PRO A 102 9.05 8.34 -23.06
C PRO A 102 8.19 9.26 -22.17
N HIS A 103 6.92 8.92 -21.92
CA HIS A 103 6.03 9.68 -21.04
C HIS A 103 6.19 9.27 -19.57
N LEU A 104 6.70 8.07 -19.30
CA LEU A 104 6.76 7.48 -17.96
C LEU A 104 8.18 7.20 -17.47
N ALA A 105 9.15 7.02 -18.37
CA ALA A 105 10.52 6.74 -18.00
C ALA A 105 11.22 7.99 -17.46
N ARG A 106 11.86 7.89 -16.30
CA ARG A 106 12.73 8.97 -15.79
C ARG A 106 14.11 8.97 -16.45
N PHE A 107 14.62 7.79 -16.77
CA PHE A 107 15.97 7.59 -17.27
C PHE A 107 15.95 7.13 -18.72
N ASP A 108 17.06 7.35 -19.43
CA ASP A 108 17.25 6.81 -20.78
C ASP A 108 17.10 5.27 -20.79
N PRO A 109 16.35 4.68 -21.72
CA PRO A 109 16.01 3.26 -21.68
C PRO A 109 17.07 2.31 -22.26
N ALA A 110 18.23 2.79 -22.72
CA ALA A 110 19.23 1.94 -23.40
C ALA A 110 19.71 0.74 -22.56
N TRP A 111 19.64 0.82 -21.23
CA TRP A 111 20.04 -0.25 -20.32
C TRP A 111 18.97 -1.35 -20.14
N ILE A 112 17.71 -1.12 -20.54
CA ILE A 112 16.60 -2.06 -20.28
C ILE A 112 16.84 -3.41 -20.96
N GLY A 113 17.40 -3.41 -22.17
CA GLY A 113 17.73 -4.65 -22.88
C GLY A 113 18.68 -5.56 -22.08
N ALA A 114 19.63 -4.99 -21.35
CA ALA A 114 20.60 -5.74 -20.56
C ALA A 114 19.99 -6.35 -19.28
N VAL A 115 18.91 -5.77 -18.76
CA VAL A 115 18.24 -6.21 -17.53
C VAL A 115 16.85 -6.79 -17.79
N LEU A 116 16.53 -7.09 -19.05
CA LEU A 116 15.19 -7.50 -19.45
C LEU A 116 14.64 -8.68 -18.61
N PRO A 117 15.42 -9.76 -18.35
CA PRO A 117 14.94 -10.85 -17.49
C PRO A 117 14.56 -10.39 -16.07
N LEU A 118 15.27 -9.41 -15.52
CA LEU A 118 14.95 -8.86 -14.20
C LEU A 118 13.63 -8.07 -14.23
N THR A 119 13.38 -7.30 -15.30
CA THR A 119 12.11 -6.58 -15.45
C THR A 119 10.93 -7.53 -15.62
N GLN A 120 11.11 -8.65 -16.33
CA GLN A 120 10.10 -9.71 -16.49
C GLN A 120 9.78 -10.38 -15.16
N LEU A 121 10.81 -10.75 -14.39
CA LEU A 121 10.64 -11.30 -13.05
C LEU A 121 9.94 -10.30 -12.12
N ALA A 122 10.28 -9.02 -12.20
CA ALA A 122 9.63 -7.97 -11.43
C ALA A 122 8.16 -7.78 -11.82
N THR A 123 7.81 -7.90 -13.11
CA THR A 123 6.41 -7.87 -13.58
C THR A 123 5.63 -9.05 -13.01
N ALA A 124 6.17 -10.27 -13.11
CA ALA A 124 5.55 -11.45 -12.52
C ALA A 124 5.41 -11.32 -11.00
N ALA A 125 6.45 -10.82 -10.31
CA ALA A 125 6.41 -10.58 -8.87
C ALA A 125 5.37 -9.54 -8.46
N THR A 126 5.16 -8.50 -9.29
CA THR A 126 4.12 -7.48 -9.07
C THR A 126 2.73 -8.11 -9.12
N LEU A 127 2.44 -8.95 -10.12
CA LEU A 127 1.16 -9.67 -10.20
C LEU A 127 0.95 -10.60 -9.01
N VAL A 128 1.96 -11.39 -8.64
CA VAL A 128 1.88 -12.29 -7.49
C VAL A 128 1.62 -11.49 -6.21
N PHE A 129 2.33 -10.38 -6.02
CA PHE A 129 2.14 -9.48 -4.88
C PHE A 129 0.70 -8.95 -4.83
N GLU A 130 0.19 -8.42 -5.94
CA GLU A 130 -1.15 -7.83 -6.01
C GLU A 130 -2.27 -8.86 -5.84
N LEU A 131 -2.20 -9.98 -6.57
CA LEU A 131 -3.20 -11.04 -6.50
C LEU A 131 -3.18 -11.79 -5.16
N SER A 132 -2.03 -11.81 -4.47
CA SER A 132 -1.92 -12.40 -3.13
C SER A 132 -2.36 -11.46 -2.00
N ALA A 133 -2.77 -10.22 -2.29
CA ALA A 133 -3.19 -9.27 -1.25
C ALA A 133 -4.26 -9.83 -0.29
N PRO A 134 -5.30 -10.59 -0.70
CA PRO A 134 -6.24 -11.19 0.25
C PRO A 134 -5.60 -12.21 1.20
N LEU A 135 -4.53 -12.90 0.76
CA LEU A 135 -3.78 -13.84 1.60
C LEU A 135 -3.07 -13.14 2.75
N TYR A 136 -2.86 -11.82 2.66
CA TYR A 136 -2.34 -11.02 3.76
C TYR A 136 -3.16 -11.18 5.05
N LEU A 137 -4.50 -11.30 4.94
CA LEU A 137 -5.37 -11.52 6.10
C LEU A 137 -5.07 -12.86 6.77
N VAL A 138 -4.80 -13.90 5.98
CA VAL A 138 -4.43 -15.22 6.48
C VAL A 138 -3.07 -15.15 7.18
N TRP A 139 -2.09 -14.49 6.58
CA TRP A 139 -0.76 -14.34 7.19
C TRP A 139 -0.80 -13.49 8.47
N LEU A 140 -1.61 -12.43 8.48
CA LEU A 140 -1.84 -11.61 9.67
C LEU A 140 -2.50 -12.44 10.77
N TYR A 141 -3.55 -13.18 10.46
CA TYR A 141 -4.21 -14.08 11.40
C TYR A 141 -3.22 -15.11 11.98
N CYS A 142 -2.43 -15.77 11.14
CA CYS A 142 -1.41 -16.72 11.57
C CYS A 142 -0.35 -16.08 12.50
N ALA A 143 0.03 -14.82 12.24
CA ALA A 143 0.97 -14.09 13.08
C ALA A 143 0.38 -13.68 14.43
N GLU A 144 -0.88 -13.25 14.48
CA GLU A 144 -1.59 -12.88 15.72
C GLU A 144 -1.90 -14.07 16.62
N THR A 145 -1.98 -15.27 16.04
CA THR A 145 -2.33 -16.48 16.76
C THR A 145 -1.22 -17.51 16.70
N ALA A 146 0.04 -17.03 16.77
CA ALA A 146 1.24 -17.85 16.67
C ALA A 146 1.33 -18.97 17.73
N ASP A 147 0.71 -18.77 18.89
CA ASP A 147 0.73 -19.71 20.02
C ASP A 147 -0.22 -20.91 19.83
N ARG A 148 -1.11 -20.86 18.84
CA ARG A 148 -2.05 -21.96 18.56
C ARG A 148 -1.38 -23.08 17.74
N PRO A 149 -1.77 -24.35 17.93
CA PRO A 149 -1.21 -25.48 17.19
C PRO A 149 -1.54 -25.42 15.68
N GLY A 150 -0.65 -25.97 14.84
CA GLY A 150 -0.86 -26.15 13.40
C GLY A 150 0.43 -26.08 12.58
N SER A 151 0.68 -27.07 11.72
CA SER A 151 1.89 -27.16 10.89
C SER A 151 2.01 -26.02 9.87
N TRP A 152 0.94 -25.73 9.14
CA TRP A 152 0.89 -24.65 8.14
C TRP A 152 1.21 -23.27 8.74
N ARG A 153 0.62 -22.97 9.90
CA ARG A 153 0.85 -21.71 10.62
C ARG A 153 2.30 -21.54 11.03
N ARG A 154 2.94 -22.60 11.54
CA ARG A 154 4.36 -22.59 11.87
C ARG A 154 5.21 -22.28 10.65
N TRP A 155 4.89 -22.86 9.49
CA TRP A 155 5.60 -22.58 8.24
C TRP A 155 5.42 -21.14 7.76
N ILE A 156 4.18 -20.63 7.73
CA ILE A 156 3.88 -19.23 7.34
C ILE A 156 4.65 -18.24 8.22
N ASN A 157 4.64 -18.45 9.54
CA ASN A 157 5.34 -17.58 10.49
C ASN A 157 6.86 -17.73 10.39
N ARG A 158 7.38 -18.94 10.19
CA ARG A 158 8.82 -19.22 10.02
C ARG A 158 9.38 -18.57 8.76
N LEU A 159 8.65 -18.65 7.64
CA LEU A 159 9.00 -18.02 6.37
C LEU A 159 8.75 -16.51 6.37
N ARG A 160 8.09 -15.98 7.41
CA ARG A 160 7.75 -14.56 7.56
C ARG A 160 7.03 -14.01 6.32
N LEU A 161 6.10 -14.78 5.74
CA LEU A 161 5.43 -14.43 4.47
C LEU A 161 4.79 -13.03 4.50
N ARG A 162 4.22 -12.64 5.65
CA ARG A 162 3.68 -11.28 5.86
C ARG A 162 4.74 -10.20 5.59
N TRP A 163 5.95 -10.37 6.13
CA TRP A 163 7.04 -9.41 5.98
C TRP A 163 7.66 -9.46 4.59
N LEU A 164 7.73 -10.63 3.96
CA LEU A 164 8.14 -10.74 2.56
C LEU A 164 7.17 -9.95 1.67
N TRP A 165 5.86 -10.10 1.87
CA TRP A 165 4.86 -9.35 1.12
C TRP A 165 4.96 -7.84 1.36
N VAL A 166 5.06 -7.40 2.62
CA VAL A 166 5.28 -5.97 2.96
C VAL A 166 6.55 -5.45 2.31
N GLY A 167 7.65 -6.19 2.40
CA GLY A 167 8.95 -5.82 1.82
C GLY A 167 8.89 -5.68 0.30
N THR A 168 8.27 -6.64 -0.39
CA THR A 168 8.03 -6.58 -1.84
C THR A 168 7.24 -5.33 -2.21
N GLY A 169 6.17 -5.04 -1.48
CA GLY A 169 5.39 -3.82 -1.68
C GLY A 169 6.22 -2.55 -1.51
N VAL A 170 7.02 -2.45 -0.44
CA VAL A 170 7.90 -1.28 -0.21
C VAL A 170 8.92 -1.13 -1.34
N LEU A 171 9.59 -2.22 -1.73
CA LEU A 171 10.58 -2.21 -2.81
C LEU A 171 9.96 -1.82 -4.14
N PHE A 172 8.76 -2.33 -4.46
CA PHE A 172 8.02 -1.95 -5.65
C PHE A 172 7.75 -0.43 -5.68
N HIS A 173 7.20 0.13 -4.59
CA HIS A 173 6.87 1.55 -4.53
C HIS A 173 8.12 2.44 -4.54
N ALA A 174 9.20 2.03 -3.87
CA ALA A 174 10.49 2.73 -3.95
C ALA A 174 11.07 2.70 -5.37
N GLY A 175 10.96 1.55 -6.05
CA GLY A 175 11.33 1.41 -7.46
C GLY A 175 10.55 2.37 -8.35
N LEU A 176 9.23 2.49 -8.16
CA LEU A 176 8.40 3.47 -8.85
C LEU A 176 8.88 4.91 -8.58
N VAL A 177 9.13 5.29 -7.31
CA VAL A 177 9.64 6.63 -6.95
C VAL A 177 10.94 6.97 -7.68
N ILE A 178 11.83 5.99 -7.80
CA ILE A 178 13.15 6.18 -8.42
C ILE A 178 13.04 6.24 -9.93
N ALA A 179 12.32 5.31 -10.55
CA ALA A 179 12.38 5.08 -11.99
C ALA A 179 11.25 5.72 -12.81
N LEU A 180 10.07 5.97 -12.20
CA LEU A 180 8.90 6.49 -12.89
C LEU A 180 8.37 7.77 -12.18
N PRO A 181 8.28 8.95 -12.83
CA PRO A 181 7.78 10.17 -12.22
C PRO A 181 6.24 10.20 -12.15
N ILE A 182 5.62 9.18 -11.56
CA ILE A 182 4.16 9.01 -11.45
C ILE A 182 3.52 9.85 -10.32
N GLY A 183 4.24 10.88 -9.84
CA GLY A 183 3.76 11.85 -8.85
C GLY A 183 3.60 11.28 -7.45
N ILE A 184 2.49 11.64 -6.78
CA ILE A 184 2.25 11.32 -5.36
C ILE A 184 1.83 9.87 -5.10
N PHE A 185 1.46 9.12 -6.14
CA PHE A 185 0.93 7.75 -6.01
C PHE A 185 1.79 6.85 -5.10
N PRO A 186 3.09 6.64 -5.37
CA PRO A 186 3.84 5.66 -4.59
C PRO A 186 4.05 6.11 -3.13
N TRP A 187 4.18 7.41 -2.90
CA TRP A 187 4.25 7.99 -1.55
C TRP A 187 2.96 7.80 -0.76
N GLY A 188 1.83 8.07 -1.41
CA GLY A 188 0.51 7.92 -0.81
C GLY A 188 0.21 6.47 -0.43
N MET A 189 0.57 5.52 -1.29
CA MET A 189 0.43 4.10 -0.98
C MET A 189 1.35 3.67 0.18
N LEU A 190 2.63 4.09 0.18
CA LEU A 190 3.56 3.80 1.28
C LEU A 190 3.09 4.38 2.62
N ALA A 191 2.46 5.56 2.62
CA ALA A 191 1.90 6.15 3.83
C ALA A 191 0.79 5.29 4.47
N LEU A 192 0.18 4.36 3.73
CA LEU A 192 -0.81 3.42 4.26
C LEU A 192 -0.19 2.16 4.88
N TYR A 193 1.08 1.85 4.61
CA TYR A 193 1.72 0.61 5.09
C TYR A 193 1.75 0.45 6.62
N PRO A 194 1.78 1.51 7.45
CA PRO A 194 1.67 1.35 8.90
C PRO A 194 0.43 0.55 9.34
N VAL A 195 -0.68 0.54 8.59
CA VAL A 195 -1.87 -0.25 8.96
C VAL A 195 -1.64 -1.76 8.89
N LEU A 196 -0.66 -2.19 8.09
CA LEU A 196 -0.27 -3.59 7.92
C LEU A 196 0.46 -4.13 9.16
N LEU A 197 1.05 -3.24 9.97
CA LEU A 197 1.80 -3.61 11.16
C LEU A 197 0.87 -3.97 12.32
N ARG A 198 1.35 -4.85 13.21
CA ARG A 198 0.65 -5.18 14.45
C ARG A 198 0.96 -4.10 15.51
N PRO A 199 0.04 -3.79 16.43
CA PRO A 199 0.30 -2.78 17.45
C PRO A 199 1.58 -3.01 18.25
N ALA A 200 1.85 -4.27 18.62
CA ALA A 200 3.07 -4.66 19.36
C ALA A 200 4.38 -4.42 18.60
N GLU A 201 4.31 -4.20 17.29
CA GLU A 201 5.47 -3.93 16.42
C GLU A 201 5.79 -2.43 16.34
N LEU A 202 4.86 -1.57 16.75
CA LEU A 202 5.00 -0.11 16.75
C LEU A 202 5.41 0.47 18.12
N THR A 203 5.45 -0.37 19.16
CA THR A 203 5.73 0.04 20.55
C THR A 203 7.12 -0.36 21.04
N ARG A 204 7.99 -0.84 20.15
CA ARG A 204 9.40 -1.12 20.44
C ARG A 204 10.25 0.08 20.07
#